data_AF-A0A2D4N902-F1
#
_entry.id   AF-A0A2D4N902-F1
#
_cell.length_a   1.000
_cell.length_b   1.000
_cell.length_c   1.000
_cell.angle_alpha   90.00
_cell.angle_beta   90.00
_cell.angle_gamma   90.00
#
_symmetry.space_group_name_H-M   'P 1'
#
loop_
_entity.id
_entity.type
_entity.pdbx_description
1 polymer ?
#
loop_
_entity_poly.entity_id
_entity_poly.type
_entity_poly.pdbx_seq_one_letter_code
_entity_poly.pdbx_strand_id
1 'polypeptide(L)'
;TWGGQDFPLKTNKEIVQHLKKFKGKNLTPGILPPPAITLRTTLVYKEHIGKKSSYMKRTEVLKLPPPHNLTIYFGSAYVALTRPFVEFLFNDSRAIDLLQWSKDTYSPDEHFWVTLNRIPGVPGAMPNATWEGNLRAVKWSNAEKDHGGCHGHYVRSICIYGTGDLPWLLKSKNLFANKFELKTYPPTVECLELKLRERILNESEIPVEPSW
;
A
#
# COMPACT_ATOMS: atom_id res chain seq x y z
N THR A 1 1.15 -0.76 7.21
CA THR A 1 2.57 -1.05 7.50
C THR A 1 3.44 -0.11 6.69
N TRP A 2 4.35 0.62 7.32
CA TRP A 2 5.40 1.37 6.61
C TRP A 2 6.54 0.40 6.33
N GLY A 3 6.90 0.21 5.06
CA GLY A 3 8.17 -0.43 4.73
C GLY A 3 9.29 0.57 4.99
N GLY A 4 10.47 0.13 5.45
CA GLY A 4 11.62 1.00 5.70
C GLY A 4 12.17 1.75 4.47
N GLN A 5 11.49 1.67 3.32
CA GLN A 5 11.80 2.32 2.06
C GLN A 5 10.67 3.25 1.59
N ASP A 6 9.74 3.61 2.48
CA ASP A 6 8.68 4.58 2.22
C ASP A 6 9.11 6.00 2.57
N PHE A 7 8.62 6.98 1.81
CA PHE A 7 8.78 8.39 2.16
C PHE A 7 7.47 9.17 1.90
N PRO A 8 7.09 10.14 2.76
CA PRO A 8 5.95 11.00 2.51
C PRO A 8 6.16 11.87 1.28
N LEU A 9 5.07 12.18 0.57
CA LEU A 9 5.02 13.17 -0.52
C LEU A 9 4.12 14.36 -0.19
N LYS A 10 3.56 14.38 1.02
CA LYS A 10 2.61 15.37 1.54
C LYS A 10 2.93 15.69 2.99
N THR A 11 2.66 16.91 3.41
CA THR A 11 2.79 17.33 4.81
C THR A 11 1.74 16.63 5.69
N ASN A 12 1.95 16.63 7.01
CA ASN A 12 0.95 16.09 7.94
C ASN A 12 -0.42 16.78 7.78
N LYS A 13 -0.43 18.10 7.58
CA LYS A 13 -1.65 18.90 7.36
C LYS A 13 -2.37 18.42 6.10
N GLU A 14 -1.65 18.26 4.99
CA GLU A 14 -2.19 17.76 3.72
C GLU A 14 -2.73 16.33 3.85
N ILE A 15 -2.01 15.44 4.56
CA ILE A 15 -2.43 14.05 4.81
C ILE A 15 -3.75 14.03 5.59
N VAL A 16 -3.82 14.77 6.70
CA VAL A 16 -5.04 14.85 7.53
C VAL A 16 -6.20 15.41 6.71
N GLN A 17 -5.99 16.47 5.95
CA GLN A 17 -7.02 17.05 5.08
C GLN A 17 -7.48 16.06 4.01
N HIS A 18 -6.57 15.30 3.41
CA HIS A 18 -6.90 14.28 2.42
C HIS A 18 -7.77 13.17 3.03
N LEU A 19 -7.37 12.62 4.18
CA LEU A 19 -8.12 11.55 4.86
C LEU A 19 -9.51 12.01 5.30
N LYS A 20 -9.65 13.27 5.77
CA LYS A 20 -10.95 13.84 6.14
C LYS A 20 -11.95 13.89 4.99
N LYS A 21 -11.51 14.00 3.73
CA LYS A 21 -12.40 14.00 2.54
C LYS A 21 -13.19 12.70 2.41
N PHE A 22 -12.66 11.59 2.93
CA PHE A 22 -13.29 10.27 2.87
C PHE A 22 -14.33 10.03 3.97
N LYS A 23 -14.58 11.03 4.84
CA LYS A 23 -15.71 11.04 5.80
C LYS A 23 -15.86 9.74 6.61
N GLY A 24 -14.75 9.21 7.11
CA GLY A 24 -14.75 7.98 7.93
C GLY A 24 -14.81 6.67 7.14
N LYS A 25 -14.54 6.68 5.83
CA LYS A 25 -14.34 5.46 5.02
C LYS A 25 -12.90 4.96 5.11
N ASN A 26 -12.74 3.64 5.01
CA ASN A 26 -11.41 3.01 4.92
C ASN A 26 -10.90 3.09 3.49
N LEU A 27 -9.60 3.28 3.31
CA LEU A 27 -8.93 3.32 2.01
C LEU A 27 -8.17 2.01 1.79
N THR A 28 -8.79 1.13 1.01
CA THR A 28 -8.25 -0.16 0.58
C THR A 28 -8.40 -0.25 -0.94
N PRO A 29 -7.53 0.43 -1.71
CA PRO A 29 -7.65 0.43 -3.17
C PRO A 29 -7.45 -0.99 -3.71
N GLY A 30 -8.35 -1.42 -4.59
CA GLY A 30 -8.30 -2.76 -5.15
C GLY A 30 -9.57 -3.17 -5.91
N ILE A 31 -9.39 -4.16 -6.76
CA ILE A 31 -10.35 -4.66 -7.75
C ILE A 31 -10.57 -6.16 -7.58
N LEU A 32 -11.41 -6.75 -8.42
CA LEU A 32 -11.46 -8.22 -8.53
C LEU A 32 -10.12 -8.75 -9.07
N PRO A 33 -9.65 -9.91 -8.58
CA PRO A 33 -8.36 -10.45 -8.96
C PRO A 33 -8.33 -10.76 -10.46
N PRO A 34 -7.32 -10.27 -11.21
CA PRO A 34 -7.13 -10.69 -12.59
C PRO A 34 -6.71 -12.18 -12.64
N PRO A 35 -6.95 -12.89 -13.76
CA PRO A 35 -6.72 -14.34 -13.86
C PRO A 35 -5.31 -14.80 -13.46
N ALA A 36 -4.28 -13.97 -13.68
CA ALA A 36 -2.91 -14.32 -13.31
C ALA A 36 -2.67 -14.36 -11.79
N ILE A 37 -3.50 -13.65 -11.00
CA ILE A 37 -3.34 -13.48 -9.56
C ILE A 37 -4.18 -14.47 -8.76
N THR A 38 -5.26 -15.01 -9.34
CA THR A 38 -6.16 -15.97 -8.66
C THR A 38 -5.43 -17.20 -8.14
N LEU A 39 -4.36 -17.65 -8.80
CA LEU A 39 -3.53 -18.77 -8.33
C LEU A 39 -2.95 -18.57 -6.92
N ARG A 40 -2.76 -17.32 -6.48
CA ARG A 40 -2.23 -17.00 -5.14
C ARG A 40 -3.18 -17.35 -4.01
N THR A 41 -4.47 -17.48 -4.32
CA THR A 41 -5.54 -17.71 -3.34
C THR A 41 -6.27 -19.03 -3.55
N THR A 42 -6.04 -19.73 -4.67
CA THR A 42 -6.61 -21.07 -4.94
C THR A 42 -5.68 -22.21 -4.52
N LEU A 43 -4.39 -21.97 -4.33
CA LEU A 43 -3.40 -22.98 -3.92
C LEU A 43 -2.79 -22.68 -2.55
N VAL A 44 -2.38 -23.73 -1.85
CA VAL A 44 -1.68 -23.65 -0.57
C VAL A 44 -0.22 -23.28 -0.82
N TYR A 45 0.30 -22.33 -0.04
CA TYR A 45 1.68 -21.92 -0.01
C TYR A 45 2.28 -22.21 1.37
N LYS A 46 3.52 -22.73 1.38
CA LYS A 46 4.26 -23.01 2.61
C LYS A 46 5.55 -22.21 2.63
N GLU A 47 5.91 -21.71 3.80
CA GLU A 47 7.21 -21.09 3.99
C GLU A 47 8.31 -22.15 3.80
N HIS A 48 9.28 -21.82 2.96
CA HIS A 48 10.54 -22.53 2.88
C HIS A 48 11.61 -21.68 3.55
N ILE A 49 12.20 -22.19 4.64
CA ILE A 49 13.29 -21.54 5.36
C ILE A 49 14.58 -22.29 5.02
N GLY A 50 15.41 -21.69 4.17
CA GLY A 50 16.72 -22.20 3.80
C GLY A 50 17.85 -21.41 4.44
N LYS A 51 19.04 -22.01 4.53
CA LYS A 51 20.25 -21.33 5.06
C LYS A 51 20.66 -20.08 4.25
N LYS A 52 20.34 -20.05 2.95
CA LYS A 52 20.70 -18.95 2.03
C LYS A 52 19.53 -18.02 1.70
N SER A 53 18.30 -18.51 1.76
CA SER A 53 17.11 -17.72 1.45
C SER A 53 15.86 -18.34 2.06
N SER A 54 14.91 -17.47 2.42
CA SER A 54 13.55 -17.86 2.79
C SER A 54 12.57 -17.35 1.73
N TYR A 55 11.61 -18.18 1.32
CA TYR A 55 10.60 -17.81 0.34
C TYR A 55 9.32 -18.63 0.51
N MET A 56 8.20 -18.14 -0.03
CA MET A 56 6.94 -18.89 -0.06
C MET A 56 6.96 -19.87 -1.24
N LYS A 57 6.84 -21.17 -0.96
CA LYS A 57 6.78 -22.24 -1.96
C LYS A 57 5.33 -22.58 -2.25
N ARG A 58 4.94 -22.48 -3.53
CA ARG A 58 3.66 -22.98 -4.02
C ARG A 58 3.60 -24.50 -3.92
N THR A 59 2.48 -25.03 -3.45
CA THR A 59 2.20 -26.47 -3.46
C THR A 59 1.15 -26.81 -4.51
N GLU A 60 0.89 -28.10 -4.73
CA GLU A 60 -0.17 -28.60 -5.62
C GLU A 60 -1.51 -28.81 -4.88
N VAL A 61 -1.56 -28.47 -3.59
CA VAL A 61 -2.76 -28.63 -2.77
C VAL A 61 -3.70 -27.46 -3.03
N LEU A 62 -4.92 -27.77 -3.47
CA LEU A 62 -5.99 -26.80 -3.61
C LEU A 62 -6.49 -26.33 -2.24
N LYS A 63 -6.75 -25.03 -2.11
CA LYS A 63 -7.37 -24.46 -0.93
C LYS A 63 -8.88 -24.70 -0.92
N LEU A 64 -9.44 -24.78 0.27
CA LEU A 64 -10.88 -24.67 0.46
C LEU A 64 -11.37 -23.30 -0.03
N PRO A 65 -12.65 -23.19 -0.45
CA PRO A 65 -13.24 -21.89 -0.78
C PRO A 65 -13.11 -20.88 0.38
N PRO A 66 -13.13 -19.58 0.09
CA PRO A 66 -13.15 -18.54 1.12
C PRO A 66 -14.29 -18.76 2.13
N PRO A 67 -14.06 -18.51 3.43
CA PRO A 67 -15.10 -18.67 4.44
C PRO A 67 -16.24 -17.68 4.20
N HIS A 68 -17.44 -17.99 4.71
CA HIS A 68 -18.64 -17.14 4.62
C HIS A 68 -19.05 -16.75 3.19
N ASN A 69 -18.66 -17.55 2.19
CA ASN A 69 -18.89 -17.28 0.77
C ASN A 69 -18.36 -15.88 0.33
N LEU A 70 -17.26 -15.45 0.95
CA LEU A 70 -16.65 -14.16 0.63
C LEU A 70 -16.05 -14.17 -0.78
N THR A 71 -16.30 -13.09 -1.52
CA THR A 71 -15.59 -12.83 -2.77
C THR A 71 -14.23 -12.21 -2.45
N ILE A 72 -13.15 -12.84 -2.90
CA ILE A 72 -11.80 -12.32 -2.68
C ILE A 72 -11.53 -11.17 -3.66
N TYR A 73 -11.08 -10.04 -3.11
CA TYR A 73 -10.60 -8.89 -3.86
C TYR A 73 -9.09 -8.80 -3.76
N PHE A 74 -8.45 -8.14 -4.73
CA PHE A 74 -7.02 -7.91 -4.75
C PHE A 74 -6.71 -6.42 -4.82
N GLY A 75 -5.73 -5.97 -4.06
CA GLY A 75 -5.44 -4.56 -3.86
C GLY A 75 -4.06 -4.31 -3.28
N SER A 76 -3.88 -3.10 -2.76
CA SER A 76 -2.62 -2.72 -2.13
C SER A 76 -2.51 -3.26 -0.70
N ALA A 77 -1.33 -3.70 -0.32
CA ALA A 77 -0.95 -3.94 1.08
C ALA A 77 -0.97 -2.66 1.95
N TYR A 78 -1.07 -1.50 1.31
CA TYR A 78 -0.97 -0.20 1.95
C TYR A 78 -2.34 0.44 2.08
N VAL A 79 -2.81 0.51 3.32
CA VAL A 79 -4.20 0.87 3.65
C VAL A 79 -4.27 1.97 4.70
N ALA A 80 -5.38 2.70 4.71
CA ALA A 80 -5.77 3.57 5.81
C ALA A 80 -7.12 3.09 6.37
N LEU A 81 -7.11 2.61 7.60
CA LEU A 81 -8.28 1.99 8.23
C LEU A 81 -8.78 2.87 9.36
N THR A 82 -10.09 2.94 9.51
CA THR A 82 -10.72 3.61 10.65
C THR A 82 -10.62 2.75 11.90
N ARG A 83 -10.59 3.39 13.07
CA ARG A 83 -10.54 2.69 14.36
C ARG A 83 -11.68 1.66 14.53
N PRO A 84 -12.95 1.97 14.25
CA PRO A 84 -14.03 0.99 14.34
C PRO A 84 -13.84 -0.23 13.41
N PHE A 85 -13.24 -0.03 12.23
CA PHE A 85 -12.91 -1.14 11.35
C PHE A 85 -11.81 -2.02 11.95
N VAL A 86 -10.79 -1.42 12.58
CA VAL A 86 -9.74 -2.19 13.27
C VAL A 86 -10.33 -3.01 14.42
N GLU A 87 -11.24 -2.45 15.21
CA GLU A 87 -11.95 -3.18 16.28
C GLU A 87 -12.79 -4.33 15.72
N PHE A 88 -13.47 -4.11 14.58
CA PHE A 88 -14.21 -5.15 13.87
C PHE A 88 -13.34 -6.36 13.51
N LEU A 89 -12.05 -6.16 13.16
CA LEU A 89 -11.15 -7.26 12.78
C LEU A 89 -10.94 -8.30 13.88
N PHE A 90 -11.06 -7.89 15.14
CA PHE A 90 -10.81 -8.75 16.29
C PHE A 90 -12.07 -9.41 16.85
N ASN A 91 -13.26 -8.91 16.45
CA ASN A 91 -14.53 -9.30 17.05
C ASN A 91 -15.46 -10.04 16.07
N ASP A 92 -15.32 -9.83 14.76
CA ASP A 92 -16.20 -10.44 13.76
C ASP A 92 -15.62 -11.76 13.24
N SER A 93 -16.44 -12.82 13.24
CA SER A 93 -16.04 -14.16 12.78
C SER A 93 -15.59 -14.16 11.32
N ARG A 94 -16.16 -13.31 10.45
CA ARG A 94 -15.75 -13.23 9.04
C ARG A 94 -14.32 -12.74 8.90
N ALA A 95 -13.91 -11.77 9.73
CA ALA A 95 -12.56 -11.25 9.73
C ALA A 95 -11.55 -12.27 10.27
N ILE A 96 -11.89 -12.91 11.39
CA ILE A 96 -11.04 -13.93 12.03
C ILE A 96 -10.87 -15.14 11.11
N ASP A 97 -11.95 -15.66 10.54
CA ASP A 97 -11.93 -16.84 9.69
C ASP A 97 -11.19 -16.55 8.37
N LEU A 98 -11.37 -15.37 7.78
CA LEU A 98 -10.62 -14.97 6.59
C LEU A 98 -9.11 -14.85 6.89
N LEU A 99 -8.74 -14.37 8.09
CA LEU A 99 -7.34 -14.29 8.50
C LEU A 99 -6.74 -15.69 8.60
N GLN A 100 -7.45 -16.63 9.24
CA GLN A 100 -7.02 -18.03 9.34
C GLN A 100 -6.88 -18.67 7.95
N TRP A 101 -7.88 -18.47 7.09
CA TRP A 101 -7.87 -18.98 5.72
C TRP A 101 -6.74 -18.38 4.88
N SER A 102 -6.29 -17.16 5.17
CA SER A 102 -5.24 -16.45 4.42
C SER A 102 -3.81 -16.86 4.82
N LYS A 103 -3.61 -17.59 5.92
CA LYS A 103 -2.26 -17.91 6.45
C LYS A 103 -1.32 -18.61 5.47
N ASP A 104 -1.88 -19.45 4.63
CA ASP A 104 -1.20 -20.30 3.65
C ASP A 104 -1.53 -19.88 2.21
N THR A 105 -1.86 -18.60 2.01
CA THR A 105 -1.95 -17.96 0.70
C THR A 105 -0.66 -17.20 0.37
N TYR A 106 -0.49 -16.79 -0.88
CA TYR A 106 0.65 -15.97 -1.27
C TYR A 106 0.32 -14.48 -1.18
N SER A 107 1.11 -13.72 -0.41
CA SER A 107 0.92 -12.27 -0.16
C SER A 107 -0.48 -11.93 0.38
N PRO A 108 -0.86 -12.44 1.56
CA PRO A 108 -2.20 -12.23 2.12
C PRO A 108 -2.55 -10.76 2.39
N ASP A 109 -1.54 -9.92 2.57
CA ASP A 109 -1.65 -8.49 2.72
C ASP A 109 -2.27 -7.79 1.49
N GLU A 110 -2.16 -8.39 0.30
CA GLU A 110 -2.72 -7.83 -0.94
C GLU A 110 -4.20 -8.20 -1.16
N HIS A 111 -4.81 -9.06 -0.34
CA HIS A 111 -6.26 -9.36 -0.45
C HIS A 111 -7.05 -9.23 0.85
N PHE A 112 -6.42 -9.43 2.01
CA PHE A 112 -7.12 -9.48 3.30
C PHE A 112 -7.91 -8.19 3.60
N TRP A 113 -7.24 -7.04 3.55
CA TRP A 113 -7.83 -5.74 3.90
C TRP A 113 -8.94 -5.33 2.94
N VAL A 114 -8.66 -5.43 1.64
CA VAL A 114 -9.62 -5.02 0.60
C VAL A 114 -10.85 -5.91 0.62
N THR A 115 -10.69 -7.22 0.80
CA THR A 115 -11.81 -8.17 0.86
C THR A 115 -12.76 -7.83 2.01
N LEU A 116 -12.24 -7.62 3.23
CA LEU A 116 -13.09 -7.26 4.37
C LEU A 116 -13.77 -5.91 4.17
N ASN A 117 -13.08 -4.92 3.61
CA ASN A 117 -13.65 -3.59 3.38
C ASN A 117 -14.74 -3.55 2.27
N ARG A 118 -14.88 -4.62 1.47
CA ARG A 118 -15.99 -4.76 0.50
C ARG A 118 -17.26 -5.37 1.09
N ILE A 119 -17.20 -5.91 2.31
CA ILE A 119 -18.37 -6.51 2.96
C ILE A 119 -19.38 -5.40 3.31
N PRO A 120 -20.63 -5.46 2.82
CA PRO A 120 -21.64 -4.47 3.18
C PRO A 120 -21.89 -4.42 4.68
N GLY A 121 -21.98 -3.20 5.23
CA GLY A 121 -22.29 -2.97 6.64
C GLY A 121 -21.09 -3.00 7.59
N VAL A 122 -19.87 -3.31 7.14
CA VAL A 122 -18.69 -3.15 8.01
C VAL A 122 -18.33 -1.67 8.21
N PRO A 123 -17.72 -1.29 9.35
CA PRO A 123 -17.41 0.10 9.62
C PRO A 123 -16.47 0.69 8.56
N GLY A 124 -16.85 1.82 7.96
CA GLY A 124 -16.04 2.48 6.93
C GLY A 124 -15.99 1.76 5.58
N ALA A 125 -16.88 0.80 5.33
CA ALA A 125 -16.94 0.01 4.09
C ALA A 125 -16.92 0.88 2.82
N MET A 126 -16.22 0.38 1.81
CA MET A 126 -16.31 0.87 0.44
C MET A 126 -16.69 -0.32 -0.45
N PRO A 127 -17.96 -0.56 -0.78
CA PRO A 127 -18.36 -1.77 -1.51
C PRO A 127 -17.88 -1.81 -2.96
N ASN A 128 -17.60 -0.66 -3.56
CA ASN A 128 -17.17 -0.57 -4.97
C ASN A 128 -15.70 -0.99 -5.13
N ALA A 129 -15.44 -1.88 -6.08
CA ALA A 129 -14.11 -2.39 -6.40
C ALA A 129 -13.35 -1.39 -7.30
N THR A 130 -12.67 -0.41 -6.68
CA THR A 130 -11.92 0.63 -7.39
C THR A 130 -10.55 0.88 -6.76
N TRP A 131 -9.67 1.56 -7.51
CA TRP A 131 -8.39 2.09 -7.03
C TRP A 131 -8.51 3.46 -6.34
N GLU A 132 -9.74 3.88 -5.99
CA GLU A 132 -9.98 5.13 -5.30
C GLU A 132 -9.31 5.14 -3.92
N GLY A 133 -8.70 6.27 -3.55
CA GLY A 133 -8.01 6.40 -2.27
C GLY A 133 -6.65 5.70 -2.22
N ASN A 134 -6.05 5.39 -3.38
CA ASN A 134 -4.68 4.88 -3.40
C ASN A 134 -3.72 5.86 -2.70
N LEU A 135 -2.98 5.33 -1.72
CA LEU A 135 -2.16 6.12 -0.82
C LEU A 135 -0.74 6.32 -1.32
N ARG A 136 -0.28 5.44 -2.21
CA ARG A 136 1.13 5.32 -2.58
C ARG A 136 1.38 5.42 -4.06
N ALA A 137 2.36 6.24 -4.38
CA ALA A 137 3.01 6.26 -5.67
C ALA A 137 3.98 5.08 -5.73
N VAL A 138 3.77 4.18 -6.70
CA VAL A 138 4.67 3.04 -6.98
C VAL A 138 4.85 2.99 -8.48
N LYS A 139 6.11 2.96 -8.94
CA LYS A 139 6.44 2.74 -10.36
C LYS A 139 6.71 1.26 -10.58
N TRP A 140 5.81 0.60 -11.30
CA TRP A 140 5.94 -0.81 -11.66
C TRP A 140 6.62 -0.94 -13.03
N SER A 141 7.49 -1.94 -13.19
CA SER A 141 8.25 -2.16 -14.43
C SER A 141 7.38 -2.54 -15.62
N ASN A 142 6.15 -3.02 -15.40
CA ASN A 142 5.19 -3.32 -16.46
C ASN A 142 4.36 -2.10 -16.92
N ALA A 143 4.53 -0.94 -16.26
CA ALA A 143 3.76 0.28 -16.50
C ALA A 143 4.66 1.47 -16.90
N GLU A 144 5.85 1.22 -17.45
CA GLU A 144 6.85 2.27 -17.75
C GLU A 144 6.34 3.42 -18.60
N LYS A 145 5.47 3.11 -19.57
CA LYS A 145 4.88 4.11 -20.46
C LYS A 145 3.99 5.11 -19.71
N ASP A 146 3.39 4.70 -18.59
CA ASP A 146 2.45 5.53 -17.82
C ASP A 146 3.19 6.54 -16.91
N HIS A 147 4.43 6.23 -16.54
CA HIS A 147 5.17 6.98 -15.52
C HIS A 147 6.53 7.50 -15.98
N GLY A 148 6.88 7.28 -17.25
CA GLY A 148 8.09 7.79 -17.88
C GLY A 148 9.35 7.00 -17.52
N GLY A 149 9.22 5.71 -17.21
CA GLY A 149 10.33 4.84 -16.82
C GLY A 149 10.86 5.10 -15.41
N CYS A 150 11.83 4.28 -14.98
CA CYS A 150 12.53 4.42 -13.70
C CYS A 150 13.90 5.06 -13.95
N HIS A 151 14.22 6.12 -13.21
CA HIS A 151 15.52 6.80 -13.31
C HIS A 151 16.51 6.36 -12.22
N GLY A 152 16.12 5.38 -11.39
CA GLY A 152 17.03 4.62 -10.54
C GLY A 152 17.24 3.22 -11.10
N HIS A 153 16.69 2.21 -10.42
CA HIS A 153 16.73 0.82 -10.88
C HIS A 153 15.56 0.00 -10.34
N TYR A 154 15.24 -1.14 -10.97
CA TYR A 154 14.17 -2.02 -10.52
C TYR A 154 14.67 -3.10 -9.57
N VAL A 155 13.95 -3.29 -8.47
CA VAL A 155 14.10 -4.44 -7.58
C VAL A 155 12.75 -5.12 -7.41
N ARG A 156 12.67 -6.40 -7.81
CA ARG A 156 11.43 -7.19 -7.81
C ARG A 156 10.27 -6.46 -8.54
N SER A 157 10.57 -5.91 -9.72
CA SER A 157 9.62 -5.19 -10.58
C SER A 157 9.06 -3.87 -10.02
N ILE A 158 9.61 -3.38 -8.91
CA ILE A 158 9.28 -2.06 -8.34
C ILE A 158 10.51 -1.15 -8.50
N CYS A 159 10.29 0.06 -8.99
CA CYS A 159 11.34 1.06 -9.13
C CYS A 159 11.81 1.55 -7.75
N ILE A 160 13.13 1.51 -7.56
CA ILE A 160 13.83 2.29 -6.55
C ILE A 160 14.11 3.65 -7.19
N TYR A 161 13.50 4.69 -6.64
CA TYR A 161 13.54 6.03 -7.24
C TYR A 161 14.95 6.61 -7.27
N GLY A 162 15.35 7.10 -8.45
CA GLY A 162 16.54 7.92 -8.64
C GLY A 162 16.20 9.40 -8.65
N THR A 163 17.22 10.26 -8.76
CA THR A 163 17.05 11.72 -8.75
C THR A 163 16.20 12.21 -9.94
N GLY A 164 16.28 11.53 -11.09
CA GLY A 164 15.44 11.82 -12.25
C GLY A 164 13.95 11.57 -12.04
N ASP A 165 13.55 10.84 -10.99
CA ASP A 165 12.14 10.59 -10.67
C ASP A 165 11.50 11.70 -9.83
N LEU A 166 12.29 12.66 -9.32
CA LEU A 166 11.81 13.78 -8.50
C LEU A 166 10.65 14.57 -9.14
N PRO A 167 10.69 14.95 -10.43
CA PRO A 167 9.58 15.69 -11.05
C PRO A 167 8.28 14.89 -11.06
N TRP A 168 8.35 13.56 -11.20
CA TRP A 168 7.18 12.68 -11.15
C TRP A 168 6.64 12.55 -9.71
N LEU A 169 7.54 12.38 -8.74
CA LEU A 169 7.19 12.27 -7.32
C LEU A 169 6.52 13.54 -6.80
N LEU A 170 7.10 14.71 -7.10
CA LEU A 170 6.58 16.02 -6.66
C LEU A 170 5.21 16.36 -7.26
N LYS A 171 4.90 15.84 -8.45
CA LYS A 171 3.58 15.99 -9.11
C LYS A 171 2.55 14.95 -8.65
N SER A 172 2.96 13.93 -7.90
CA SER A 172 2.08 12.84 -7.50
C SER A 172 0.98 13.31 -6.55
N LYS A 173 -0.25 12.84 -6.77
CA LYS A 173 -1.39 13.08 -5.88
C LYS A 173 -1.42 12.13 -4.68
N ASN A 174 -0.60 11.08 -4.70
CA ASN A 174 -0.47 10.14 -3.60
C ASN A 174 0.13 10.82 -2.36
N LEU A 175 -0.14 10.23 -1.20
CA LEU A 175 0.34 10.74 0.09
C LEU A 175 1.78 10.31 0.36
N PHE A 176 2.17 9.13 -0.12
CA PHE A 176 3.47 8.53 0.10
C PHE A 176 4.01 7.91 -1.19
N ALA A 177 5.29 7.55 -1.21
CA ALA A 177 5.93 6.85 -2.32
C ALA A 177 6.76 5.66 -1.83
N ASN A 178 6.87 4.65 -2.70
CA ASN A 178 7.66 3.43 -2.48
C ASN A 178 8.30 3.01 -3.83
N LYS A 179 9.62 2.83 -3.97
CA LYS A 179 10.66 2.63 -2.93
C LYS A 179 11.81 3.65 -3.02
N PHE A 180 12.39 3.99 -1.88
CA PHE A 180 13.60 4.80 -1.79
C PHE A 180 14.80 4.01 -1.28
N GLU A 181 16.00 4.41 -1.72
CA GLU A 181 17.27 3.87 -1.23
C GLU A 181 18.27 5.00 -1.00
N LEU A 182 18.35 5.44 0.26
CA LEU A 182 19.17 6.59 0.66
C LEU A 182 20.66 6.39 0.34
N LYS A 183 21.17 5.16 0.40
CA LYS A 183 22.59 4.87 0.12
C LYS A 183 22.96 5.04 -1.35
N THR A 184 22.03 4.74 -2.25
CA THR A 184 22.29 4.71 -3.70
C THR A 184 21.92 6.04 -4.35
N TYR A 185 20.81 6.65 -3.92
CA TYR A 185 20.34 7.93 -4.45
C TYR A 185 20.02 8.94 -3.33
N PRO A 186 21.01 9.36 -2.52
CA PRO A 186 20.78 10.30 -1.40
C PRO A 186 20.00 11.56 -1.80
N PRO A 187 20.32 12.25 -2.92
CA PRO A 187 19.65 13.50 -3.26
C PRO A 187 18.15 13.35 -3.53
N THR A 188 17.68 12.15 -3.89
CA THR A 188 16.25 11.91 -4.11
C THR A 188 15.44 12.10 -2.82
N VAL A 189 15.96 11.60 -1.69
CA VAL A 189 15.29 11.74 -0.39
C VAL A 189 15.52 13.13 0.17
N GLU A 190 16.76 13.64 0.10
CA GLU A 190 17.13 14.97 0.63
C GLU A 190 16.33 16.10 -0.05
N CYS A 191 16.18 16.07 -1.38
CA CYS A 191 15.38 17.08 -2.07
C CYS A 191 13.88 16.99 -1.71
N LEU A 192 13.33 15.79 -1.53
CA LEU A 192 11.94 15.63 -1.09
C LEU A 192 11.75 16.16 0.33
N GLU A 193 12.68 15.84 1.23
CA GLU A 193 12.68 16.33 2.60
C GLU A 193 12.74 17.86 2.64
N LEU A 194 13.68 18.46 1.91
CA LEU A 194 13.80 19.92 1.81
C LEU A 194 12.49 20.55 1.32
N LYS A 195 11.89 20.00 0.26
CA LYS A 195 10.62 20.52 -0.27
C LYS A 195 9.43 20.34 0.66
N LEU A 196 9.36 19.24 1.41
CA LEU A 196 8.33 19.07 2.44
C LEU A 196 8.54 20.04 3.59
N ARG A 197 9.79 20.23 4.04
CA ARG A 197 10.12 21.15 5.12
C ARG A 197 9.77 22.60 4.75
N GLU A 198 10.14 23.05 3.55
CA GLU A 198 9.75 24.37 3.04
C GLU A 198 8.22 24.57 3.08
N ARG A 199 7.44 23.57 2.65
CA ARG A 199 5.97 23.63 2.70
C ARG A 199 5.43 23.69 4.12
N ILE A 200 5.98 22.89 5.03
CA ILE A 200 5.58 22.89 6.44
C ILE A 200 5.82 24.27 7.08
N LEU A 201 6.97 24.90 6.79
CA LEU A 201 7.30 26.24 7.28
C LEU A 201 6.41 27.32 6.68
N ASN A 202 5.98 27.17 5.43
CA ASN A 202 5.02 28.09 4.82
C ASN A 202 3.58 27.87 5.32
N GLU A 203 3.26 26.67 5.82
CA GLU A 203 1.97 26.33 6.41
C GLU A 203 1.85 26.72 7.89
N SER A 204 2.97 27.01 8.57
CA SER A 204 2.97 27.42 9.97
C SER A 204 2.52 28.87 10.12
N GLU A 205 1.55 29.08 10.99
CA GLU A 205 1.01 30.40 11.36
C GLU A 205 1.97 31.20 12.27
N ILE A 206 3.05 30.56 12.73
CA ILE A 206 4.10 31.16 13.55
C ILE A 206 5.20 31.64 12.59
N PRO A 207 5.58 32.92 12.60
CA PRO A 207 6.72 33.43 11.85
C PRO A 207 7.96 32.59 12.17
N VAL A 208 8.60 32.05 11.13
CA VAL A 208 9.90 31.38 11.28
C VAL A 208 10.88 32.44 11.75
N GLU A 209 11.39 32.34 12.98
CA GLU A 209 12.51 33.18 13.39
C GLU A 209 13.71 32.86 12.49
N PRO A 210 14.25 33.85 11.76
CA PRO A 210 15.44 33.66 10.98
C PRO A 210 16.64 33.73 11.94
N SER A 211 16.91 32.65 12.66
CA SER A 211 18.12 32.54 13.47
C SER A 211 18.87 31.25 13.17
N TRP A 212 19.78 31.35 12.21
CA TRP A 212 21.17 30.95 12.39
C TRP A 212 22.04 32.11 11.93
#